data_AF-A0A3M2FMS5-F1
#
_entry.id   AF-A0A3M2FMS5-F1
#
_cell.length_a   1.000
_cell.length_b   1.000
_cell.length_c   1.000
_cell.angle_alpha   90.00
_cell.angle_beta   90.00
_cell.angle_gamma   90.00
#
_symmetry.space_group_name_H-M   'P 1'
#
loop_
_entity.id
_entity.type
_entity.pdbx_description
1 polymer ?
#
loop_
_entity_poly.entity_id
_entity_poly.type
_entity_poly.pdbx_seq_one_letter_code
_entity_poly.pdbx_strand_id
1 'polypeptide(L)'
;MAVKKQDRLLRRRNTIRHLFDGHLKLIISFFWAIMYPMKHIILIIITLFFWACSKQPEDPTTGTIEGNVYDYTNGLVVPMAHVETVPPTSAVISDTATGLFSIEHVDPGVYQIMATKFGYDSSKVSVSVVAGQTTRADVFLRPDSLPADTSKYIYP
;
A
#
# COMPACT_ATOMS: atom_id res chain seq x y z
N MET A 1 -86.13 -25.51 -30.55
CA MET A 1 -86.13 -24.49 -29.45
C MET A 1 -84.78 -24.32 -28.71
N ALA A 2 -83.79 -25.20 -28.88
CA ALA A 2 -82.52 -25.15 -28.12
C ALA A 2 -81.55 -24.01 -28.51
N VAL A 3 -81.54 -23.60 -29.79
CA VAL A 3 -80.59 -22.60 -30.33
C VAL A 3 -80.74 -21.22 -29.67
N LYS A 4 -81.98 -20.77 -29.44
CA LYS A 4 -82.28 -19.45 -28.84
C LYS A 4 -81.89 -19.35 -27.35
N LYS A 5 -81.64 -20.48 -26.69
CA LYS A 5 -81.18 -20.53 -25.29
C LYS A 5 -79.66 -20.43 -25.21
N GLN A 6 -78.94 -21.06 -26.13
CA GLN A 6 -77.47 -20.94 -26.21
C GLN A 6 -77.03 -19.52 -26.59
N ASP A 7 -77.68 -18.86 -27.55
CA ASP A 7 -77.34 -17.48 -27.92
C ASP A 7 -77.47 -16.46 -26.79
N ARG A 8 -78.41 -16.69 -25.87
CA ARG A 8 -78.59 -15.84 -24.69
C ARG A 8 -77.49 -16.05 -23.66
N LEU A 9 -76.97 -17.27 -23.54
CA LEU A 9 -75.85 -17.60 -22.66
C LEU A 9 -74.51 -17.13 -23.25
N LEU A 10 -74.34 -17.23 -24.57
CA LEU A 10 -73.16 -16.73 -25.29
C LEU A 10 -73.03 -15.21 -25.19
N ARG A 11 -74.14 -14.47 -25.35
CA ARG A 11 -74.15 -13.01 -25.16
C ARG A 11 -73.76 -12.62 -23.73
N ARG A 12 -74.35 -13.22 -22.70
CA ARG A 12 -73.97 -12.96 -21.29
C ARG A 12 -72.50 -13.26 -21.01
N ARG A 13 -71.96 -14.33 -21.60
CA ARG A 13 -70.57 -14.74 -21.42
C ARG A 13 -69.57 -13.76 -22.07
N ASN A 14 -69.93 -13.09 -23.17
CA ASN A 14 -69.07 -12.11 -23.81
C ASN A 14 -69.06 -10.75 -23.07
N THR A 15 -70.18 -10.32 -22.49
CA THR A 15 -70.24 -9.04 -21.74
C THR A 15 -69.42 -9.08 -20.44
N ILE A 16 -69.38 -10.24 -19.75
CA ILE A 16 -68.61 -10.40 -18.51
C ILE A 16 -67.10 -10.44 -18.76
N ARG A 17 -66.66 -10.96 -19.93
CA ARG A 17 -65.23 -10.97 -20.30
C ARG A 17 -64.65 -9.57 -20.42
N HIS A 18 -65.38 -8.64 -21.05
CA HIS A 18 -64.91 -7.25 -21.18
C HIS A 18 -64.86 -6.49 -19.86
N LEU A 19 -65.69 -6.84 -18.88
CA LEU A 19 -65.68 -6.20 -17.56
C LEU A 19 -64.49 -6.66 -16.69
N PHE A 20 -64.02 -7.89 -16.88
CA PHE A 20 -62.92 -8.47 -16.10
C PHE A 20 -61.53 -8.16 -16.70
N ASP A 21 -61.44 -8.00 -18.02
CA ASP A 21 -60.17 -7.78 -18.72
C ASP A 21 -59.51 -6.42 -18.41
N GLY A 22 -60.30 -5.38 -18.09
CA GLY A 22 -59.79 -4.05 -17.79
C GLY A 22 -59.25 -3.92 -16.37
N HIS A 23 -60.04 -4.36 -15.38
CA HIS A 23 -59.67 -4.21 -13.96
C HIS A 23 -58.54 -5.14 -13.54
N LEU A 24 -58.47 -6.36 -14.09
CA LEU A 24 -57.42 -7.31 -13.75
C LEU A 24 -56.05 -6.86 -14.27
N LYS A 25 -55.99 -6.25 -15.46
CA LYS A 25 -54.75 -5.69 -16.04
C LYS A 25 -54.22 -4.50 -15.24
N LEU A 26 -55.11 -3.65 -14.72
CA LEU A 26 -54.76 -2.56 -13.81
C LEU A 26 -54.17 -3.12 -12.50
N ILE A 27 -54.81 -4.11 -11.86
CA ILE A 27 -54.30 -4.66 -10.60
C ILE A 27 -52.93 -5.33 -10.79
N ILE A 28 -52.73 -6.07 -11.88
CA ILE A 28 -51.45 -6.71 -12.20
C ILE A 28 -50.37 -5.66 -12.53
N SER A 29 -50.71 -4.58 -13.26
CA SER A 29 -49.75 -3.51 -13.54
C SER A 29 -49.40 -2.69 -12.29
N PHE A 30 -50.35 -2.49 -11.38
CA PHE A 30 -50.11 -1.83 -10.09
C PHE A 30 -49.28 -2.72 -9.15
N PHE A 31 -49.58 -4.02 -9.09
CA PHE A 31 -48.75 -4.98 -8.32
C PHE A 31 -47.34 -5.07 -8.87
N TRP A 32 -47.17 -5.10 -10.20
CA TRP A 32 -45.85 -4.99 -10.82
C TRP A 32 -45.20 -3.62 -10.51
N ALA A 33 -45.88 -2.49 -10.69
CA ALA A 33 -45.34 -1.15 -10.47
C ALA A 33 -44.93 -0.87 -9.00
N ILE A 34 -45.57 -1.52 -8.03
CA ILE A 34 -45.25 -1.38 -6.60
C ILE A 34 -44.19 -2.40 -6.15
N MET A 35 -44.16 -3.61 -6.72
CA MET A 35 -43.21 -4.68 -6.35
C MET A 35 -41.88 -4.61 -7.12
N TYR A 36 -41.84 -3.96 -8.29
CA TYR A 36 -40.65 -3.70 -9.11
C TYR A 36 -39.63 -2.76 -8.45
N PRO A 37 -39.99 -1.62 -7.79
CA PRO A 37 -39.00 -0.77 -7.11
C PRO A 37 -38.36 -1.45 -5.90
N MET A 38 -39.05 -2.36 -5.20
CA MET A 38 -38.51 -3.13 -4.05
C MET A 38 -37.36 -4.07 -4.44
N LYS A 39 -37.43 -4.69 -5.63
CA LYS A 39 -36.39 -5.61 -6.14
C LYS A 39 -35.13 -4.85 -6.58
N HIS A 40 -35.27 -3.62 -7.06
CA HIS A 40 -34.16 -2.75 -7.44
C HIS A 40 -33.50 -2.08 -6.23
N ILE A 41 -34.26 -1.71 -5.19
CA ILE A 41 -33.71 -1.20 -3.92
C ILE A 41 -32.79 -2.25 -3.27
N ILE A 42 -33.19 -3.53 -3.27
CA ILE A 42 -32.38 -4.64 -2.74
C ILE A 42 -31.13 -4.88 -3.61
N LEU A 43 -31.20 -4.77 -4.95
CA LEU A 43 -30.03 -4.86 -5.84
C LEU A 43 -29.06 -3.66 -5.69
N ILE A 44 -29.57 -2.45 -5.42
CA ILE A 44 -28.77 -1.25 -5.14
C ILE A 44 -28.07 -1.38 -3.78
N ILE A 45 -28.75 -1.90 -2.76
CA ILE A 45 -28.12 -2.15 -1.46
C ILE A 45 -27.08 -3.27 -1.56
N ILE A 46 -27.31 -4.34 -2.32
CA ILE A 46 -26.34 -5.43 -2.53
C ILE A 46 -25.10 -4.96 -3.32
N THR A 47 -25.26 -4.03 -4.26
CA THR A 47 -24.13 -3.40 -4.97
C THR A 47 -23.39 -2.38 -4.10
N LEU A 48 -24.09 -1.64 -3.23
CA LEU A 48 -23.49 -0.77 -2.21
C LEU A 48 -22.78 -1.56 -1.10
N PHE A 49 -23.24 -2.77 -0.79
CA PHE A 49 -22.62 -3.66 0.19
C PHE A 49 -21.39 -4.40 -0.35
N PHE A 50 -21.18 -4.40 -1.67
CA PHE A 50 -20.02 -5.02 -2.32
C PHE A 50 -18.86 -4.04 -2.58
N TRP A 51 -18.94 -2.81 -2.09
CA TRP A 51 -17.84 -1.85 -2.15
C TRP A 51 -17.28 -1.51 -0.77
N ALA A 52 -17.74 -2.20 0.28
CA ALA A 52 -17.29 -2.00 1.65
C ALA A 52 -16.00 -2.80 1.95
N CYS A 53 -14.96 -2.62 1.13
CA CYS A 53 -13.57 -2.70 1.60
C CYS A 53 -12.62 -2.15 0.52
N SER A 54 -12.67 -0.84 0.25
CA SER A 54 -11.51 -0.17 -0.32
C SER A 54 -10.51 0.06 0.82
N LYS A 55 -9.47 -0.79 0.93
CA LYS A 55 -8.24 -0.38 1.62
C LYS A 55 -7.79 0.92 0.94
N GLN A 56 -7.91 2.06 1.62
CA GLN A 56 -7.41 3.32 1.10
C GLN A 56 -5.88 3.18 0.97
N PRO A 57 -5.26 3.57 -0.16
CA PRO A 57 -3.81 3.65 -0.24
C PRO A 57 -3.36 4.65 0.84
N GLU A 58 -2.66 4.13 1.84
CA GLU A 58 -1.94 4.96 2.80
C GLU A 58 -0.67 5.45 2.11
N ASP A 59 -0.56 6.76 1.94
CA ASP A 59 0.65 7.36 1.39
C ASP A 59 1.79 7.06 2.38
N PRO A 60 2.92 6.50 1.91
CA PRO A 60 4.04 6.20 2.80
C PRO A 60 4.57 7.50 3.41
N THR A 61 4.65 7.54 4.74
CA THR A 61 5.11 8.72 5.49
C THR A 61 6.61 8.73 5.74
N THR A 62 7.27 7.57 5.57
CA THR A 62 8.72 7.37 5.80
C THR A 62 9.42 6.84 4.56
N GLY A 63 10.73 7.05 4.48
CA GLY A 63 11.61 6.44 3.47
C GLY A 63 12.55 5.39 4.08
N THR A 64 13.36 4.79 3.22
CA THR A 64 14.40 3.80 3.59
C THR A 64 15.74 4.26 3.04
N ILE A 65 16.82 4.04 3.80
CA ILE A 65 18.20 4.30 3.36
C ILE A 65 18.93 2.98 3.29
N GLU A 66 19.46 2.64 2.12
CA GLU A 66 20.22 1.40 1.92
C GLU A 66 21.56 1.69 1.25
N GLY A 67 22.57 0.87 1.54
CA GLY A 67 23.85 1.01 0.86
C GLY A 67 24.88 0.04 1.36
N ASN A 68 26.04 0.08 0.75
CA ASN A 68 27.15 -0.79 1.12
C ASN A 68 28.32 0.04 1.66
N VAL A 69 29.06 -0.56 2.60
CA VAL A 69 30.30 0.00 3.10
C VAL A 69 31.49 -0.66 2.40
N TYR A 70 32.32 0.15 1.76
CA TYR A 70 33.50 -0.29 1.00
C TYR A 70 34.79 0.31 1.57
N ASP A 71 35.89 -0.41 1.43
CA ASP A 71 37.23 0.12 1.64
C ASP A 71 37.66 0.86 0.38
N TYR A 72 37.98 2.13 0.54
CA TYR A 72 38.39 3.03 -0.54
C TYR A 72 39.66 2.58 -1.27
N THR A 73 40.52 1.81 -0.60
CA THR A 73 41.85 1.41 -1.10
C THR A 73 41.78 0.20 -2.03
N ASN A 74 41.01 -0.82 -1.64
CA ASN A 74 40.93 -2.10 -2.34
C ASN A 74 39.55 -2.36 -2.98
N GLY A 75 38.55 -1.53 -2.69
CA GLY A 75 37.17 -1.69 -3.19
C GLY A 75 36.40 -2.86 -2.58
N LEU A 76 36.94 -3.52 -1.55
CA LEU A 76 36.30 -4.64 -0.87
C LEU A 76 35.25 -4.15 0.12
N VAL A 77 34.29 -5.01 0.45
CA VAL A 77 33.28 -4.72 1.47
C VAL A 77 33.93 -4.67 2.86
N VAL A 78 33.51 -3.71 3.68
CA VAL A 78 33.93 -3.61 5.08
C VAL A 78 32.83 -4.21 5.96
N PRO A 79 33.05 -5.41 6.52
CA PRO A 79 32.05 -6.07 7.35
C PRO A 79 31.97 -5.46 8.75
N MET A 80 30.78 -5.51 9.34
CA MET A 80 30.53 -5.06 10.71
C MET A 80 30.99 -3.62 10.95
N ALA A 81 30.73 -2.72 10.00
CA ALA A 81 30.87 -1.28 10.18
C ALA A 81 29.64 -0.73 10.90
N HIS A 82 29.85 0.17 11.86
CA HIS A 82 28.78 0.85 12.56
C HIS A 82 28.32 2.05 11.74
N VAL A 83 27.07 2.07 11.33
CA VAL A 83 26.49 3.10 10.47
C VAL A 83 25.40 3.82 11.25
N GLU A 84 25.51 5.14 11.38
CA GLU A 84 24.54 5.98 12.08
C GLU A 84 24.16 7.22 11.27
N THR A 85 22.94 7.71 11.49
CA THR A 85 22.49 8.98 10.93
C THR A 85 22.99 10.16 11.78
N VAL A 86 23.19 11.32 11.14
CA VAL A 86 23.52 12.59 11.79
C VAL A 86 22.54 13.65 11.26
N PRO A 87 21.66 14.21 12.11
CA PRO A 87 21.50 13.94 13.55
C PRO A 87 21.11 12.48 13.87
N PRO A 88 21.49 11.95 15.05
CA PRO A 88 21.27 10.54 15.40
C PRO A 88 19.79 10.24 15.57
N THR A 89 19.24 9.51 14.61
CA THR A 89 17.87 8.97 14.64
C THR A 89 17.88 7.44 14.67
N SER A 90 18.89 6.81 14.05
CA SER A 90 19.02 5.36 13.98
C SER A 90 20.47 4.97 13.76
N ALA A 91 20.84 3.78 14.25
CA ALA A 91 22.15 3.19 14.07
C ALA A 91 22.00 1.69 13.76
N VAL A 92 22.76 1.20 12.80
CA VAL A 92 22.76 -0.18 12.31
C VAL A 92 24.19 -0.67 12.11
N ILE A 93 24.38 -1.98 12.10
CA ILE A 93 25.68 -2.60 11.80
C ILE A 93 25.58 -3.21 10.40
N SER A 94 26.58 -2.95 9.55
CA SER A 94 26.63 -3.52 8.20
C SER A 94 26.79 -5.04 8.23
N ASP A 95 26.20 -5.70 7.24
CA ASP A 95 26.24 -7.14 7.07
C ASP A 95 27.67 -7.66 6.87
N THR A 96 27.95 -8.85 7.41
CA THR A 96 29.30 -9.43 7.42
C THR A 96 29.73 -9.97 6.04
N ALA A 97 28.79 -10.41 5.20
CA ALA A 97 29.12 -11.00 3.90
C ALA A 97 29.08 -9.97 2.76
N THR A 98 28.19 -9.00 2.85
CA THR A 98 27.88 -8.06 1.76
C THR A 98 28.24 -6.61 2.10
N GLY A 99 28.49 -6.28 3.37
CA GLY A 99 28.69 -4.90 3.82
C GLY A 99 27.42 -4.04 3.69
N LEU A 100 26.25 -4.65 3.44
CA LEU A 100 24.97 -3.96 3.28
C LEU A 100 24.49 -3.41 4.62
N PHE A 101 23.98 -2.19 4.62
CA PHE A 101 23.20 -1.62 5.72
C PHE A 101 21.84 -1.17 5.19
N SER A 102 20.81 -1.27 6.02
CA SER A 102 19.45 -0.76 5.72
C SER A 102 18.89 -0.08 6.96
N ILE A 103 18.43 1.16 6.80
CA ILE A 103 17.77 1.96 7.83
C ILE A 103 16.37 2.27 7.32
N GLU A 104 15.38 1.61 7.91
CA GLU A 104 13.97 1.78 7.57
C GLU A 104 13.30 2.85 8.46
N HIS A 105 12.10 3.28 8.08
CA HIS A 105 11.26 4.20 8.85
C HIS A 105 11.93 5.56 9.12
N VAL A 106 12.70 6.07 8.15
CA VAL A 106 13.34 7.39 8.27
C VAL A 106 12.40 8.47 7.77
N ASP A 107 12.18 9.50 8.57
CA ASP A 107 11.38 10.66 8.15
C ASP A 107 12.01 11.35 6.93
N PRO A 108 11.21 11.90 6.00
CA PRO A 108 11.74 12.61 4.84
C PRO A 108 12.55 13.84 5.26
N GLY A 109 13.75 13.98 4.72
CA GLY A 109 14.68 15.03 5.12
C GLY A 109 16.10 14.81 4.62
N VAL A 110 16.98 15.75 4.94
CA VAL A 110 18.41 15.64 4.61
C VAL A 110 19.14 15.12 5.84
N TYR A 111 19.82 13.99 5.68
CA TYR A 111 20.62 13.36 6.72
C TYR A 111 22.07 13.19 6.24
N GLN A 112 22.97 13.04 7.20
CA GLN A 112 24.32 12.54 6.94
C GLN A 112 24.44 11.13 7.49
N ILE A 113 24.93 10.20 6.69
CA ILE A 113 25.25 8.84 7.12
C ILE A 113 26.71 8.81 7.51
N MET A 114 26.99 8.54 8.78
CA MET A 114 28.34 8.33 9.28
C MET A 114 28.61 6.85 9.46
N ALA A 115 29.63 6.33 8.79
CA ALA A 115 30.11 4.97 9.01
C ALA A 115 31.43 5.01 9.79
N THR A 116 31.55 4.13 10.79
CA THR A 116 32.74 3.97 11.63
C THR A 116 33.12 2.50 11.75
N LYS A 117 34.42 2.21 11.73
CA LYS A 117 34.95 0.86 11.90
C LYS A 117 36.31 0.94 12.57
N PHE A 118 36.60 0.03 13.48
CA PHE A 118 37.93 -0.07 14.09
C PHE A 118 39.00 -0.34 13.02
N GLY A 119 40.07 0.46 13.03
CA GLY A 119 41.13 0.42 12.01
C GLY A 119 40.80 1.17 10.72
N TYR A 120 39.71 1.95 10.68
CA TYR A 120 39.33 2.81 9.56
C TYR A 120 38.99 4.21 10.05
N ASP A 121 39.26 5.21 9.21
CA ASP A 121 38.78 6.58 9.38
C ASP A 121 37.26 6.63 9.21
N SER A 122 36.58 7.35 10.10
CA SER A 122 35.15 7.62 9.97
C SER A 122 34.86 8.44 8.70
N SER A 123 33.80 8.09 7.98
CA SER A 123 33.38 8.76 6.74
C SER A 123 31.92 9.18 6.81
N LYS A 124 31.57 10.30 6.15
CA LYS A 124 30.22 10.87 6.15
C LYS A 124 29.73 11.11 4.73
N VAL A 125 28.49 10.71 4.44
CA VAL A 125 27.83 10.90 3.15
C VAL A 125 26.49 11.60 3.36
N SER A 126 26.21 12.67 2.61
CA SER A 126 24.92 13.36 2.68
C SER A 126 23.89 12.69 1.77
N VAL A 127 22.69 12.47 2.30
CA VAL A 127 21.59 11.78 1.63
C VAL A 127 20.29 12.55 1.82
N SER A 128 19.42 12.54 0.81
CA SER A 128 18.09 13.14 0.87
C SER A 128 17.06 12.02 0.86
N VAL A 129 16.36 11.83 1.97
CA VAL A 129 15.33 10.81 2.14
C VAL A 129 14.00 11.36 1.63
N VAL A 130 13.33 10.59 0.77
CA VAL A 130 11.99 10.88 0.25
C VAL A 130 11.03 9.80 0.73
N ALA A 131 9.84 10.21 1.16
CA ALA A 131 8.81 9.28 1.64
C ALA A 131 8.45 8.24 0.56
N GLY A 132 8.33 6.98 0.96
CA GLY A 132 8.03 5.87 0.05
C GLY A 132 9.13 5.47 -0.92
N GLN A 133 10.32 6.08 -0.81
CA GLN A 133 11.46 5.75 -1.66
C GLN A 133 12.61 5.15 -0.85
N THR A 134 13.34 4.24 -1.51
CA THR A 134 14.62 3.73 -1.02
C THR A 134 15.74 4.60 -1.59
N THR A 135 16.44 5.30 -0.72
CA THR A 135 17.60 6.13 -1.05
C THR A 135 18.85 5.28 -0.95
N ARG A 136 19.62 5.17 -2.04
CA ARG A 136 20.88 4.43 -2.04
C ARG A 136 22.06 5.32 -1.64
N ALA A 137 22.87 4.88 -0.70
CA ALA A 137 24.00 5.63 -0.17
C ALA A 137 25.19 4.72 0.14
N ASP A 138 26.09 4.56 -0.82
CA ASP A 138 27.31 3.78 -0.60
C ASP A 138 28.37 4.63 0.14
N VAL A 139 29.03 4.03 1.14
CA VAL A 139 29.99 4.72 2.00
C VAL A 139 31.37 4.10 1.82
N PHE A 140 32.37 4.96 1.61
CA PHE A 140 33.76 4.53 1.46
C PHE A 140 34.54 4.92 2.72
N LEU A 141 35.15 3.92 3.35
CA LEU A 141 36.05 4.07 4.49
C LEU A 141 37.49 3.97 4.03
N ARG A 142 38.38 4.76 4.62
CA ARG A 142 39.83 4.63 4.42
C ARG A 142 40.43 3.92 5.62
N PRO A 143 41.36 2.96 5.43
CA PRO A 143 42.11 2.40 6.55
C PRO A 143 42.77 3.53 7.34
N ASP A 144 42.60 3.51 8.65
CA ASP A 144 43.24 4.47 9.54
C ASP A 144 44.74 4.19 9.47
N SER A 145 45.47 5.13 8.89
CA SER A 145 46.92 5.07 8.87
C SER A 145 47.43 5.51 10.24
N LEU A 146 47.10 4.78 11.31
CA LEU A 146 47.88 4.85 12.53
C LEU A 146 49.30 4.43 12.13
N PRO A 147 50.29 5.33 12.07
CA PRO A 147 51.65 4.86 12.06
C PRO A 147 51.80 4.11 13.39
N ALA A 148 52.62 3.06 13.40
CA ALA A 148 53.26 2.64 14.64
C ALA A 148 54.16 3.78 15.15
N ASP A 149 53.58 4.90 15.56
CA ASP A 149 54.30 5.97 16.23
C ASP A 149 54.41 5.58 17.71
N THR A 150 55.30 4.61 17.95
CA THR A 150 55.75 4.26 19.29
C THR A 150 56.60 5.37 19.92
N SER A 151 56.91 6.46 19.22
CA SER A 151 57.70 7.56 19.78
C SER A 151 56.95 8.37 20.85
N LYS A 152 55.62 8.23 20.94
CA LYS A 152 54.79 8.86 21.99
C LYS A 152 54.75 8.09 23.32
N TYR A 153 55.31 6.89 23.39
CA TYR A 153 55.37 6.06 24.62
C TYR A 153 56.80 5.90 25.20
N ILE A 154 57.77 6.69 24.73
CA ILE A 154 59.05 6.82 25.41
C ILE A 154 58.83 7.73 26.62
N TYR A 155 58.47 7.14 27.76
CA TYR A 155 58.51 7.82 29.05
C TYR A 155 59.98 8.03 29.45
N PRO A 156 60.39 9.25 29.86
CA PRO A 156 61.73 9.53 30.36
C PRO A 156 62.00 8.89 31.74
#